data_AF-A0A959NVN8-F1
#
_entry.id   AF-A0A959NVN8-F1
#
_cell.length_a   1.000
_cell.length_b   1.000
_cell.length_c   1.000
_cell.angle_alpha   90.00
_cell.angle_beta   90.00
_cell.angle_gamma   90.00
#
_symmetry.space_group_name_H-M   'P 1'
#
loop_
_entity.id
_entity.type
_entity.pdbx_description
1 polymer ?
#
loop_
_entity_poly.entity_id
_entity_poly.type
_entity_poly.pdbx_seq_one_letter_code
_entity_poly.pdbx_strand_id
1 'polypeptide(L)'
;MKEKKIIQLCVLILVIFGASISYAQSEEELFKLKNDVAKLKLGSSRFLLRGYAHSGIEVLDNENTFVGGSFNPIFLWQQSKKLIFETELEMELEGEETILNLEYANMSYFINDYLTLRLGKFLIPFGTFSERMHPRWINRLPSNPLGYSHE
;
A
#
# COMPACT_ATOMS: atom_id res chain seq x y z
N MET A 1 37.27 -27.40 62.16
CA MET A 1 35.93 -26.83 61.90
C MET A 1 35.93 -25.56 61.05
N LYS A 2 36.92 -24.66 61.17
CA LYS A 2 37.01 -23.42 60.38
C LYS A 2 37.27 -23.65 58.87
N GLU A 3 38.15 -24.58 58.51
CA GLU A 3 38.50 -24.81 57.09
C GLU A 3 37.35 -25.34 56.25
N LYS A 4 36.54 -26.27 56.78
CA LYS A 4 35.34 -26.76 56.10
C LYS A 4 34.30 -25.66 55.83
N LYS A 5 34.18 -24.69 56.75
CA LYS A 5 33.29 -23.51 56.57
C LYS A 5 33.81 -22.55 55.49
N ILE A 6 35.13 -22.38 55.37
CA ILE A 6 35.74 -21.54 54.32
C ILE A 6 35.51 -22.16 52.94
N ILE A 7 35.71 -23.48 52.82
CA ILE A 7 35.46 -24.20 51.55
C ILE A 7 33.99 -24.12 51.14
N GLN A 8 33.05 -24.30 52.08
CA GLN A 8 31.61 -24.15 51.82
C GLN A 8 31.24 -22.74 51.37
N LEU A 9 31.85 -21.70 51.96
CA LEU A 9 31.62 -20.31 51.57
C LEU A 9 32.14 -20.03 50.14
N CYS A 10 33.32 -20.54 49.80
CA CYS A 10 33.88 -20.40 48.45
C CYS A 10 33.00 -21.07 47.39
N VAL A 11 32.46 -22.26 47.68
CA VAL A 11 31.52 -22.96 46.77
C VAL A 11 30.23 -22.17 46.59
N LEU A 12 29.67 -21.61 47.67
CA LEU A 12 28.46 -20.79 47.61
C LEU A 12 28.67 -19.54 46.74
N ILE A 13 29.81 -18.86 46.90
CA ILE A 13 30.18 -17.70 46.09
C ILE A 13 30.30 -18.09 44.61
N LEU A 14 30.93 -19.23 44.31
CA LEU A 14 31.08 -19.74 42.94
C LEU A 14 29.73 -20.03 42.28
N VAL A 15 28.77 -20.60 43.03
CA VAL A 15 27.41 -20.87 42.55
C VAL A 15 26.64 -19.57 42.27
N ILE A 16 26.73 -18.59 43.17
CA ILE A 16 26.07 -17.28 43.00
C ILE A 16 26.66 -16.54 41.80
N PHE A 17 27.99 -16.54 41.66
CA PHE A 17 28.68 -15.87 40.56
C PHE A 17 28.40 -16.56 39.22
N GLY A 18 28.40 -17.90 39.19
CA GLY A 18 28.02 -18.68 38.02
C GLY A 18 26.59 -18.41 37.56
N ALA A 19 25.62 -18.37 38.49
CA ALA A 19 24.24 -18.03 38.18
C ALA A 19 24.13 -16.62 37.57
N SER A 20 24.85 -15.64 38.14
CA SER A 20 24.85 -14.24 37.69
C SER A 20 25.34 -14.10 36.25
N ILE A 21 26.38 -14.85 35.88
CA ILE A 21 26.93 -14.89 34.52
C ILE A 21 25.92 -15.50 33.54
N SER A 22 25.27 -16.62 33.91
CA SER A 22 24.24 -17.24 33.08
C SER A 22 23.02 -16.33 32.87
N TYR A 23 22.58 -15.61 33.91
CA TYR A 23 21.51 -14.61 33.79
C TYR A 23 21.92 -13.46 32.85
N ALA A 24 23.14 -12.94 32.98
CA ALA A 24 23.65 -11.87 32.10
C ALA A 24 23.72 -12.30 30.63
N GLN A 25 24.17 -13.54 30.35
CA GLN A 25 24.18 -14.11 29.00
C GLN A 25 22.76 -14.23 28.42
N SER A 26 21.78 -14.65 29.23
CA SER A 26 20.39 -14.79 28.78
C SER A 26 19.73 -13.43 28.44
N GLU A 27 20.05 -12.37 29.19
CA GLU A 27 19.59 -10.99 28.89
C GLU A 27 20.22 -10.45 27.60
N GLU A 28 21.50 -10.76 27.35
CA GLU A 28 22.18 -10.39 26.10
C GLU A 28 21.55 -11.09 24.88
N GLU A 29 21.26 -12.38 24.99
CA GLU A 29 20.55 -13.14 23.95
C GLU A 29 19.13 -12.61 23.72
N LEU A 30 18.40 -12.30 24.80
CA LEU A 30 17.07 -11.71 24.72
C LEU A 30 17.09 -10.34 24.04
N PHE A 31 18.10 -9.51 24.32
CA PHE A 31 18.28 -8.21 23.68
C PHE A 31 18.57 -8.34 22.19
N LYS A 32 19.47 -9.27 21.80
CA LYS A 32 19.74 -9.59 20.39
C LYS A 32 18.48 -10.05 19.67
N LEU A 33 17.74 -10.97 20.27
CA LEU A 33 16.48 -11.48 19.73
C LEU A 33 15.44 -10.37 19.57
N LYS A 34 15.28 -9.48 20.56
CA LYS A 34 14.38 -8.32 20.46
C LYS A 34 14.77 -7.39 19.31
N ASN A 35 16.06 -7.15 19.11
CA ASN A 35 16.56 -6.33 18.01
C ASN A 35 16.31 -7.00 16.65
N ASP A 36 16.54 -8.30 16.54
CA ASP A 36 16.31 -9.03 15.30
C ASP A 36 14.81 -9.11 14.97
N VAL A 37 13.95 -9.34 15.96
CA VAL A 37 12.49 -9.25 15.81
C VAL A 37 12.03 -7.84 15.44
N ALA A 38 12.66 -6.79 15.99
CA ALA A 38 12.34 -5.41 15.64
C ALA A 38 12.68 -5.09 14.18
N LYS A 39 13.76 -5.66 13.63
CA LYS A 39 14.12 -5.54 12.21
C LYS A 39 13.13 -6.28 11.30
N LEU A 40 12.49 -7.34 11.79
CA LEU A 40 11.50 -8.12 11.04
C LEU A 40 10.11 -7.46 10.99
N LYS A 41 9.85 -6.40 11.78
CA LYS A 41 8.60 -5.65 11.65
C LYS A 41 8.58 -4.93 10.31
N LEU A 42 7.63 -5.31 9.44
CA LEU A 42 7.34 -4.54 8.24
C LEU A 42 7.13 -3.06 8.61
N GLY A 43 7.80 -2.17 7.88
CA GLY A 43 7.62 -0.74 8.02
C GLY A 43 6.17 -0.32 7.76
N SER A 44 5.80 0.90 8.13
CA SER A 44 4.45 1.43 7.87
C SER A 44 4.17 1.71 6.40
N SER A 45 5.19 1.61 5.55
CA SER A 45 5.12 1.87 4.11
C SER A 45 4.55 0.66 3.39
N ARG A 46 3.49 0.86 2.60
CA ARG A 46 2.85 -0.16 1.77
C ARG A 46 2.69 0.37 0.35
N PHE A 47 3.06 -0.44 -0.63
CA PHE A 47 2.90 -0.13 -2.04
C PHE A 47 2.02 -1.18 -2.71
N LEU A 48 1.09 -0.74 -3.55
CA LEU A 48 0.24 -1.58 -4.38
C LEU A 48 0.25 -1.03 -5.80
N LEU A 49 0.60 -1.89 -6.76
CA LEU A 49 0.35 -1.67 -8.17
C LEU A 49 -0.85 -2.52 -8.57
N ARG A 50 -1.89 -1.87 -9.09
CA ARG A 50 -3.06 -2.51 -9.70
C ARG A 50 -3.37 -1.81 -11.02
N GLY A 51 -4.45 -2.18 -11.68
CA GLY A 51 -4.92 -1.50 -12.87
C GLY A 51 -5.91 -2.37 -13.62
N TYR A 52 -6.28 -1.92 -14.81
CA TYR A 52 -7.08 -2.70 -15.73
C TYR A 52 -6.66 -2.41 -17.17
N ALA A 53 -7.09 -3.26 -18.08
CA ALA A 53 -6.98 -3.04 -19.52
C ALA A 53 -8.31 -3.47 -20.14
N HIS A 54 -8.70 -2.85 -21.24
CA HIS A 54 -9.85 -3.30 -22.01
C HIS A 54 -9.62 -3.10 -23.50
N SER A 55 -10.40 -3.80 -24.31
CA SER A 55 -10.53 -3.56 -25.75
C SER A 55 -11.90 -4.06 -26.19
N GLY A 56 -12.47 -3.50 -27.25
CA GLY A 56 -13.84 -3.81 -27.64
C GLY A 56 -14.15 -3.49 -29.10
N ILE A 57 -15.29 -4.03 -29.54
CA ILE A 57 -15.88 -3.76 -30.86
C ILE A 57 -17.28 -3.22 -30.59
N GLU A 58 -17.62 -2.09 -31.19
CA GLU A 58 -18.96 -1.51 -31.17
C GLU A 58 -19.65 -1.83 -32.50
N VAL A 59 -20.86 -2.36 -32.41
CA VAL A 59 -21.70 -2.72 -33.57
C VAL A 59 -22.98 -1.90 -33.45
N LEU A 60 -23.14 -0.93 -34.33
CA LEU A 60 -24.36 -0.14 -34.51
C LEU A 60 -25.04 -0.59 -35.80
N ASP A 61 -26.36 -0.35 -35.91
CA ASP A 61 -27.18 -0.82 -37.04
C ASP A 61 -26.60 -0.49 -38.43
N ASN A 62 -25.79 0.58 -38.54
CA ASN A 62 -25.18 1.02 -39.80
C ASN A 62 -23.64 1.08 -39.78
N GLU A 63 -22.97 0.86 -38.64
CA GLU A 63 -21.51 1.04 -38.52
C GLU A 63 -20.91 0.05 -37.51
N ASN A 64 -19.77 -0.55 -37.86
CA ASN A 64 -18.97 -1.39 -36.97
C ASN A 64 -17.64 -0.71 -36.73
N THR A 65 -17.31 -0.42 -35.48
CA THR A 65 -16.10 0.32 -35.12
C THR A 65 -15.32 -0.41 -34.04
N PHE A 66 -14.01 -0.48 -34.20
CA PHE A 66 -13.13 -0.94 -33.14
C PHE A 66 -12.96 0.18 -32.11
N VAL A 67 -13.29 -0.08 -30.85
CA VAL A 67 -13.29 0.91 -29.75
C VAL A 67 -11.87 1.15 -29.21
N GLY A 68 -10.85 0.62 -29.90
CA GLY A 68 -9.47 0.69 -29.44
C GLY A 68 -9.17 -0.27 -28.28
N GLY A 69 -8.03 -0.04 -27.65
CA GLY A 69 -7.64 -0.71 -26.42
C GLY A 69 -7.09 0.31 -25.44
N SER A 70 -7.30 0.09 -24.14
CA SER A 70 -6.67 0.90 -23.10
C SER A 70 -5.92 0.05 -22.08
N PHE A 71 -4.94 0.68 -21.44
CA PHE A 71 -4.22 0.12 -20.30
C PHE A 71 -4.04 1.19 -19.22
N ASN A 72 -4.63 0.93 -18.05
CA ASN A 72 -4.81 1.92 -17.00
C ASN A 72 -4.13 1.44 -15.70
N PRO A 73 -2.81 1.62 -15.54
CA PRO A 73 -2.10 1.27 -14.31
C PRO A 73 -2.37 2.28 -13.19
N ILE A 74 -2.59 1.74 -12.00
CA ILE A 74 -2.91 2.47 -10.76
C ILE A 74 -1.85 2.16 -9.71
N PHE A 75 -1.20 3.20 -9.22
CA PHE A 75 -0.19 3.11 -8.17
C PHE A 75 -0.75 3.70 -6.88
N LEU A 76 -0.71 2.91 -5.82
CA LEU A 76 -1.09 3.32 -4.48
C LEU A 76 0.12 3.16 -3.56
N TRP A 77 0.56 4.24 -2.95
CA TRP A 77 1.66 4.21 -2.01
C TRP A 77 1.24 4.85 -0.68
N GLN A 78 1.08 4.01 0.33
CA GLN A 78 0.90 4.47 1.69
C GLN A 78 2.25 4.55 2.37
N GLN A 79 2.81 5.75 2.51
CA GLN A 79 4.11 5.94 3.17
C GLN A 79 4.02 5.73 4.69
N SER A 80 2.88 6.09 5.30
CA SER A 80 2.60 5.89 6.72
C SER A 80 1.11 5.73 6.99
N LYS A 81 0.72 5.53 8.26
CA LYS A 81 -0.70 5.48 8.65
C LYS A 81 -1.48 6.77 8.32
N LYS A 82 -0.77 7.90 8.14
CA LYS A 82 -1.39 9.22 7.92
C LYS A 82 -1.22 9.76 6.50
N LEU A 83 -0.40 9.13 5.65
CA LEU A 83 -0.04 9.69 4.35
C LEU A 83 -0.15 8.63 3.25
N ILE A 84 -0.97 8.92 2.24
CA ILE A 84 -1.20 8.08 1.06
C ILE A 84 -1.01 8.91 -0.20
N PHE A 85 -0.39 8.30 -1.21
CA PHE A 85 -0.29 8.79 -2.57
C PHE A 85 -1.05 7.85 -3.50
N GLU A 86 -1.79 8.44 -4.44
CA GLU A 86 -2.60 7.70 -5.41
C GLU A 86 -2.39 8.30 -6.80
N THR A 87 -2.16 7.46 -7.80
CA THR A 87 -2.07 7.88 -9.20
C THR A 87 -2.66 6.83 -10.13
N GLU A 88 -3.33 7.29 -11.18
CA GLU A 88 -3.83 6.49 -12.30
C GLU A 88 -3.40 7.16 -13.60
N LEU A 89 -2.71 6.37 -14.43
CA LEU A 89 -2.39 6.74 -15.80
C LEU A 89 -3.34 5.98 -16.71
N GLU A 90 -3.74 6.60 -17.81
CA GLU A 90 -4.51 5.98 -18.87
C GLU A 90 -3.72 6.03 -20.18
N MET A 91 -3.58 4.88 -20.80
CA MET A 91 -3.00 4.71 -22.13
C MET A 91 -4.13 4.23 -23.05
N GLU A 92 -4.54 5.05 -24.01
CA GLU A 92 -5.60 4.69 -24.95
C GLU A 92 -5.06 4.64 -26.38
N LEU A 93 -5.50 3.64 -27.14
CA LEU A 93 -5.24 3.52 -28.57
C LEU A 93 -6.42 4.12 -29.35
N GLU A 94 -6.17 5.22 -30.05
CA GLU A 94 -7.13 5.86 -30.95
C GLU A 94 -6.58 5.79 -32.38
N GLY A 95 -7.08 4.83 -33.16
CA GLY A 95 -6.57 4.56 -34.51
C GLY A 95 -5.10 4.10 -34.51
N GLU A 96 -4.22 4.91 -35.12
CA GLU A 96 -2.76 4.67 -35.16
C GLU A 96 -2.00 5.44 -34.07
N GLU A 97 -2.69 6.22 -33.24
CA GLU A 97 -2.10 7.05 -32.20
C GLU A 97 -2.27 6.43 -30.81
N THR A 98 -1.37 6.78 -29.89
CA THR A 98 -1.46 6.42 -28.48
C THR A 98 -1.59 7.69 -27.66
N ILE A 99 -2.70 7.81 -26.93
CA ILE A 99 -3.00 8.94 -26.06
C ILE A 99 -2.64 8.57 -24.63
N LEU A 100 -1.93 9.47 -23.95
CA LEU A 100 -1.55 9.32 -22.55
C LEU A 100 -2.27 10.36 -21.71
N ASN A 101 -3.10 9.88 -20.79
CA ASN A 101 -3.85 10.72 -19.86
C ASN A 101 -3.39 10.46 -18.42
N LEU A 102 -3.37 11.52 -17.62
CA LEU A 102 -3.22 11.42 -16.18
C LEU A 102 -4.59 11.63 -15.55
N GLU A 103 -5.26 10.54 -15.18
CA GLU A 103 -6.62 10.59 -14.64
C GLU A 103 -6.65 11.26 -13.27
N TYR A 104 -5.86 10.74 -12.34
CA TYR A 104 -5.63 11.37 -11.06
C TYR A 104 -4.19 11.20 -10.60
N ALA A 105 -3.71 12.17 -9.84
CA ALA A 105 -2.46 12.12 -9.09
C ALA A 105 -2.62 13.01 -7.86
N ASN A 106 -2.71 12.38 -6.69
CA ASN A 106 -2.99 13.10 -5.46
C ASN A 106 -2.31 12.48 -4.24
N MET A 107 -2.33 13.27 -3.18
CA MET A 107 -1.83 12.94 -1.87
C MET A 107 -2.93 13.21 -0.85
N SER A 108 -3.17 12.25 0.04
CA SER A 108 -4.13 12.34 1.14
C SER A 108 -3.41 12.28 2.48
N TYR A 109 -3.64 13.28 3.32
CA TYR A 109 -3.13 13.37 4.69
C TYR A 109 -4.27 13.30 5.72
N PHE A 110 -4.24 12.27 6.56
CA PHE A 110 -5.23 12.05 7.62
C PHE A 110 -4.85 12.87 8.86
N ILE A 111 -5.55 13.99 9.08
CA ILE A 111 -5.33 14.88 10.23
C ILE A 111 -5.89 14.22 11.49
N ASN A 112 -7.15 13.76 11.40
CA ASN A 112 -7.87 13.01 12.43
C ASN A 112 -8.95 12.13 11.76
N ASP A 113 -9.74 11.40 12.55
CA ASP A 113 -10.75 10.47 12.04
C ASP A 113 -11.91 11.14 11.28
N TYR A 114 -12.01 12.47 11.34
CA TYR A 114 -13.07 13.27 10.73
C TYR A 114 -12.59 14.19 9.61
N LEU A 115 -11.27 14.35 9.43
CA LEU A 115 -10.69 15.33 8.53
C LEU A 115 -9.50 14.75 7.77
N THR A 116 -9.65 14.73 6.45
CA THR A 116 -8.58 14.38 5.51
C THR A 116 -8.31 15.59 4.61
N LEU A 117 -7.04 15.94 4.48
CA LEU A 117 -6.59 16.95 3.52
C LEU A 117 -6.10 16.23 2.26
N ARG A 118 -6.72 16.51 1.12
CA ARG A 118 -6.32 15.95 -0.18
C ARG A 118 -5.80 17.05 -1.10
N LEU A 119 -4.67 16.80 -1.77
CA LEU A 119 -4.00 17.74 -2.66
C LEU A 119 -3.64 17.04 -3.97
N GLY A 120 -3.84 17.71 -5.12
CA GLY A 120 -3.49 17.20 -6.45
C GLY A 120 -4.70 17.13 -7.39
N LYS A 121 -4.57 16.34 -8.48
CA LYS A 121 -5.68 15.99 -9.37
C LYS A 121 -6.40 14.77 -8.79
N PHE A 122 -7.68 14.91 -8.49
CA PHE A 122 -8.49 13.82 -7.93
C PHE A 122 -9.93 13.90 -8.43
N LEU A 123 -10.59 12.74 -8.47
CA LEU A 123 -11.99 12.64 -8.81
C LEU A 123 -12.83 13.24 -7.68
N ILE A 124 -13.73 14.17 -8.00
CA ILE A 124 -14.64 14.76 -7.02
C ILE A 124 -15.67 13.72 -6.55
N PRO A 125 -16.02 13.67 -5.25
CA PRO A 125 -16.96 12.70 -4.71
C PRO A 125 -18.44 13.03 -5.03
N PHE A 126 -18.68 13.93 -5.98
CA PHE A 126 -20.01 14.37 -6.39
C PHE A 126 -20.31 13.81 -7.78
N GLY A 127 -21.39 13.03 -7.89
CA GLY A 127 -21.77 12.35 -9.12
C GLY A 127 -21.44 10.86 -9.06
N THR A 128 -22.39 10.06 -8.57
CA THR A 128 -22.31 8.60 -8.38
C THR A 128 -21.96 7.81 -9.64
N PHE A 129 -22.13 8.41 -10.83
CA PHE A 129 -21.92 7.74 -12.10
C PHE A 129 -20.46 7.82 -12.58
N SER A 130 -19.79 8.98 -12.46
CA SER A 130 -18.38 9.11 -12.84
C SER A 130 -17.50 8.28 -11.90
N GLU A 131 -17.72 8.34 -10.58
CA GLU A 131 -16.91 7.59 -9.61
C GLU A 131 -17.05 6.05 -9.72
N ARG A 132 -18.21 5.54 -10.16
CA ARG A 132 -18.49 4.09 -10.20
C ARG A 132 -18.30 3.44 -11.56
N MET A 133 -18.38 4.21 -12.64
CA MET A 133 -18.29 3.71 -14.02
C MET A 133 -17.02 4.18 -14.75
N HIS A 134 -16.14 4.93 -14.06
CA HIS A 134 -14.83 5.35 -14.59
C HIS A 134 -14.03 4.16 -15.17
N PRO A 135 -14.00 2.98 -14.53
CA PRO A 135 -13.45 1.80 -15.18
C PRO A 135 -14.45 1.20 -16.19
N ARG A 136 -14.09 1.17 -17.48
CA ARG A 136 -14.97 0.66 -18.55
C ARG A 136 -15.44 -0.79 -18.34
N TRP A 137 -14.73 -1.61 -17.56
CA TRP A 137 -15.17 -2.99 -17.24
C TRP A 137 -16.43 -3.05 -16.35
N ILE A 138 -16.75 -1.96 -15.65
CA ILE A 138 -17.97 -1.83 -14.85
C ILE A 138 -19.11 -1.32 -15.74
N ASN A 139 -18.82 -0.42 -16.69
CA ASN A 139 -19.80 0.08 -17.64
C ASN A 139 -20.21 -1.01 -18.64
N ARG A 140 -21.47 -1.45 -18.56
CA ARG A 140 -22.05 -2.44 -19.48
C ARG A 140 -22.74 -1.81 -20.69
N LEU A 141 -22.76 -0.48 -20.78
CA LEU A 141 -23.30 0.23 -21.92
C LEU A 141 -22.25 0.35 -23.02
N PRO A 142 -22.65 0.39 -24.31
CA PRO A 142 -21.73 0.64 -25.42
C PRO A 142 -20.97 1.97 -25.30
N SER A 143 -21.64 2.98 -24.74
CA SER A 143 -21.10 4.33 -24.55
C SER A 143 -21.51 4.92 -23.19
N ASN A 144 -20.89 6.04 -22.79
CA ASN A 144 -21.30 6.77 -21.60
C ASN A 144 -22.72 7.34 -21.79
N PRO A 145 -23.59 7.29 -20.77
CA PRO A 145 -24.91 7.88 -20.84
C PRO A 145 -24.83 9.38 -21.02
N LEU A 146 -25.85 9.92 -21.70
CA LEU A 146 -25.98 11.34 -21.99
C LEU A 146 -25.87 12.18 -20.71
N GLY A 147 -25.06 13.23 -20.77
CA GLY A 147 -24.78 14.12 -19.63
C GLY A 147 -23.54 13.77 -18.82
N TYR A 148 -22.78 12.72 -19.21
CA TYR A 148 -21.48 12.38 -18.63
C TYR A 148 -20.37 12.48 -19.69
N SER A 149 -19.38 13.33 -19.42
CA SER A 149 -18.13 13.45 -20.18
C SER A 149 -16.93 13.09 -19.29
N HIS A 150 -15.79 12.76 -19.91
CA HIS A 150 -14.50 12.54 -19.25
C HIS A 150 -13.77 13.88 -18.91
N GLU A 151 -14.50 14.99 -18.83
CA GLU A 151 -13.95 16.34 -18.54
C GLU A 151 -14.13 16.74 -17.07
#